data_AF-A0A6G6J802-F1
#
_entry.id   AF-A0A6G6J802-F1
#
_cell.length_a   1.000
_cell.length_b   1.000
_cell.length_c   1.000
_cell.angle_alpha   90.00
_cell.angle_beta   90.00
_cell.angle_gamma   90.00
#
_symmetry.space_group_name_H-M   'P 1'
#
loop_
_entity.id
_entity.type
_entity.pdbx_description
1 polymer ?
#
loop_
_entity_poly.entity_id
_entity_poly.type
_entity_poly.pdbx_seq_one_letter_code
_entity_poly.pdbx_strand_id
1 'polypeptide(L)'
;MNQLRPLGKCFLVLFGFALQSGCSTAPPEIHRMIVVRAEPSNESNRLSPTTSGAYSSFYDKDGHFYTAGYVAYLAGYDNEKIENISCYAQTPDELLWSLNAVPVSVYGVIPGFWSYRHQVVDGLHSLHGGDARRVEIRRARLKQKIVEAVAPGSNVPDWQLGFLIHAFGDSYAHVHGTPTRAYSQWIGHAIPSLTGDNPDAIFVNRHYQNYNAYVRSLFEALLQGKTTAKPDFEGLELFTDEITKEAAKGDDPNKTVIINIQNGHPKYDFSAHEKLCKGMNDKIDENEIRDFIRKLSSDLDS
;
A
#
# COMPACT_ATOMS: atom_id res chain seq x y z
N MET A 1 55.21 -35.86 20.36
CA MET A 1 55.55 -34.71 19.49
C MET A 1 54.30 -34.34 18.71
N ASN A 2 53.59 -33.33 19.18
CA ASN A 2 52.30 -32.89 18.65
C ASN A 2 52.50 -31.92 17.48
N GLN A 3 51.91 -32.22 16.32
CA GLN A 3 51.82 -31.27 15.22
C GLN A 3 50.52 -30.48 15.31
N LEU A 4 50.66 -29.18 15.60
CA LEU A 4 49.59 -28.18 15.49
C LEU A 4 49.38 -27.84 14.01
N ARG A 5 48.14 -27.98 13.53
CA ARG A 5 47.71 -27.51 12.21
C ARG A 5 47.39 -26.01 12.28
N PRO A 6 47.66 -25.23 11.22
CA PRO A 6 47.35 -23.80 11.21
C PRO A 6 45.85 -23.60 10.98
N LEU A 7 45.22 -22.78 11.83
CA LEU A 7 43.88 -22.25 11.60
C LEU A 7 43.88 -21.41 10.32
N GLY A 8 43.02 -21.78 9.38
CA GLY A 8 42.69 -20.99 8.20
C GLY A 8 42.12 -19.64 8.62
N LYS A 9 42.68 -18.58 8.03
CA LYS A 9 42.20 -17.20 8.15
C LYS A 9 40.77 -17.11 7.60
N CYS A 10 39.78 -17.04 8.47
CA CYS A 10 38.45 -16.53 8.10
C CYS A 10 38.61 -15.08 7.67
N PHE A 11 38.47 -14.82 6.37
CA PHE A 11 38.23 -13.49 5.83
C PHE A 11 36.83 -13.05 6.28
N LEU A 12 36.75 -12.31 7.38
CA LEU A 12 35.61 -11.48 7.71
C LEU A 12 35.57 -10.34 6.68
N VAL A 13 34.83 -10.56 5.59
CA VAL A 13 34.39 -9.46 4.73
C VAL A 13 33.32 -8.69 5.51
N LEU A 14 33.77 -7.75 6.33
CA LEU A 14 32.94 -6.68 6.86
C LEU A 14 32.47 -5.85 5.65
N PHE A 15 31.27 -6.15 5.15
CA PHE A 15 30.51 -5.20 4.35
C PHE A 15 30.16 -4.03 5.28
N GLY A 16 31.09 -3.09 5.39
CA GLY A 16 30.82 -1.77 5.92
C GLY A 16 29.93 -1.04 4.93
N PHE A 17 28.61 -1.27 5.01
CA PHE A 17 27.66 -0.28 4.55
C PHE A 17 27.86 0.94 5.44
N ALA A 18 28.69 1.87 4.96
CA ALA A 18 28.67 3.23 5.44
C ALA A 18 27.28 3.78 5.13
N LEU A 19 26.37 3.64 6.11
CA LEU A 19 25.26 4.54 6.28
C LEU A 19 25.89 5.92 6.49
N GLN A 20 26.19 6.60 5.39
CA GLN A 20 26.32 8.05 5.40
C GLN A 20 24.95 8.57 5.82
N SER A 21 24.80 8.74 7.13
CA SER A 21 23.84 9.64 7.76
C SER A 21 24.19 11.07 7.32
N GLY A 22 23.93 11.36 6.04
CA GLY A 22 23.75 12.72 5.59
C GLY A 22 22.46 13.20 6.22
N CYS A 23 22.58 13.99 7.28
CA CYS A 23 21.47 14.71 7.90
C CYS A 23 20.87 15.66 6.86
N SER A 24 19.95 15.17 6.03
CA SER A 24 19.01 16.02 5.30
C SER A 24 17.93 16.41 6.31
N THR A 25 18.06 17.60 6.89
CA THR A 25 17.20 18.12 7.96
C THR A 25 15.92 18.78 7.45
N ALA A 26 15.28 18.19 6.44
CA ALA A 26 13.92 18.55 6.08
C ALA A 26 13.07 17.28 6.17
N PRO A 27 11.94 17.28 6.89
CA PRO A 27 10.90 16.28 6.66
C PRO A 27 9.96 16.83 5.58
N PRO A 28 10.08 16.44 4.30
CA PRO A 28 9.01 16.67 3.34
C PRO A 28 8.19 15.39 3.28
N GLU A 29 7.03 15.38 3.92
CA GLU A 29 6.00 14.40 3.61
C GLU A 29 4.72 14.90 4.28
N ILE A 30 3.75 15.36 3.49
CA ILE A 30 2.33 15.34 3.89
C ILE A 30 1.55 14.95 2.65
N HIS A 31 1.31 13.65 2.56
CA HIS A 31 0.24 13.10 1.75
C HIS A 31 -0.98 13.12 2.65
N ARG A 32 -2.02 13.77 2.15
CA ARG A 32 -3.30 13.68 2.81
C ARG A 32 -4.38 13.63 1.76
N MET A 33 -5.12 12.54 1.77
CA MET A 33 -6.46 12.54 1.23
C MET A 33 -7.41 13.00 2.34
N ILE A 34 -7.82 14.27 2.31
CA ILE A 34 -8.90 14.72 3.18
C ILE A 34 -10.20 14.58 2.42
N VAL A 35 -10.98 13.57 2.81
CA VAL A 35 -12.38 13.47 2.41
C VAL A 35 -13.17 14.41 3.31
N VAL A 36 -13.62 15.53 2.74
CA VAL A 36 -14.39 16.55 3.47
C VAL A 36 -15.85 16.57 3.03
N ARG A 37 -16.71 17.02 3.95
CA ARG A 37 -18.11 17.24 3.69
C ARG A 37 -18.37 18.41 2.77
N ALA A 38 -19.06 18.13 1.67
CA ALA A 38 -19.83 19.17 1.00
C ALA A 38 -20.92 19.63 1.98
N GLU A 39 -20.69 20.79 2.60
CA GLU A 39 -21.77 21.54 3.25
C GLU A 39 -22.87 21.75 2.19
N PRO A 40 -24.16 21.53 2.53
CA PRO A 40 -25.24 21.87 1.61
C PRO A 40 -25.08 23.35 1.23
N SER A 41 -25.16 23.63 -0.07
CA SER A 41 -24.89 24.94 -0.66
C SER A 41 -25.79 26.03 -0.08
N ASN A 42 -25.40 26.58 1.07
CA ASN A 42 -25.78 27.90 1.52
C ASN A 42 -24.57 28.80 1.31
N GLU A 43 -24.80 29.89 0.60
CA GLU A 43 -23.83 30.82 0.06
C GLU A 43 -22.71 31.23 1.04
N SER A 44 -21.51 31.36 0.49
CA SER A 44 -20.44 32.25 0.96
C SER A 44 -20.03 32.12 2.44
N ASN A 45 -19.43 30.99 2.80
CA ASN A 45 -18.41 31.00 3.86
C ASN A 45 -17.11 30.41 3.32
N ARG A 46 -16.13 31.29 3.07
CA ARG A 46 -14.72 30.91 2.94
C ARG A 46 -14.35 30.06 4.14
N LEU A 47 -14.02 28.79 3.90
CA LEU A 47 -13.40 27.92 4.90
C LEU A 47 -12.20 28.65 5.49
N SER A 48 -12.33 29.05 6.76
CA SER A 48 -11.21 29.54 7.55
C SER A 48 -10.39 28.32 7.96
N PRO A 49 -9.06 28.31 7.71
CA PRO A 49 -8.21 27.17 8.03
C PRO A 49 -8.14 27.05 9.56
N THR A 50 -9.02 26.23 10.13
CA THR A 50 -9.11 26.06 11.58
C THR A 50 -8.21 24.91 12.01
N THR A 51 -7.25 25.30 12.85
CA THR A 51 -6.52 24.49 13.84
C THR A 51 -5.62 23.36 13.35
N SER A 52 -4.32 23.66 13.47
CA SER A 52 -3.16 22.77 13.52
C SER A 52 -3.34 21.60 14.49
N GLY A 53 -4.01 20.53 14.04
CA GLY A 53 -3.93 19.21 14.64
C GLY A 53 -2.69 18.50 14.10
N ALA A 54 -1.90 17.90 14.99
CA ALA A 54 -0.64 17.21 14.68
C ALA A 54 -0.75 16.38 13.39
N TYR A 55 0.08 16.74 12.41
CA TYR A 55 0.02 16.26 11.05
C TYR A 55 0.90 15.01 10.90
N SER A 56 0.30 13.89 10.50
CA SER A 56 1.01 12.67 10.10
C SER A 56 1.29 12.77 8.60
N SER A 57 2.55 13.11 8.28
CA SER A 57 3.31 12.64 7.11
C SER A 57 2.97 11.18 6.78
N PHE A 58 2.88 10.81 5.50
CA PHE A 58 3.19 9.49 4.92
C PHE A 58 2.33 9.15 3.69
N TYR A 59 2.98 9.02 2.52
CA TYR A 59 2.40 8.33 1.35
C TYR A 59 2.05 6.86 1.70
N ASP A 60 2.74 6.31 2.71
CA ASP A 60 2.59 5.02 3.39
C ASP A 60 1.13 4.71 3.78
N LYS A 61 0.33 5.71 4.22
CA LYS A 61 -1.07 5.52 4.63
C LYS A 61 -2.10 5.87 3.55
N ASP A 62 -1.81 6.86 2.72
CA ASP A 62 -2.78 7.35 1.74
C ASP A 62 -3.11 6.31 0.66
N GLY A 63 -2.12 5.55 0.21
CA GLY A 63 -2.28 4.51 -0.81
C GLY A 63 -3.00 3.25 -0.33
N HIS A 64 -2.70 2.78 0.88
CA HIS A 64 -3.25 1.52 1.40
C HIS A 64 -4.42 1.72 2.35
N PHE A 65 -4.29 2.58 3.37
CA PHE A 65 -5.36 2.79 4.35
C PHE A 65 -6.56 3.55 3.75
N TYR A 66 -6.34 4.81 3.33
CA TYR A 66 -7.44 5.70 2.94
C TYR A 66 -8.07 5.27 1.61
N THR A 67 -7.24 4.94 0.62
CA THR A 67 -7.74 4.53 -0.69
C THR A 67 -8.54 3.22 -0.62
N ALA A 68 -8.06 2.20 0.10
CA ALA A 68 -8.79 0.93 0.20
C ALA A 68 -10.15 1.12 0.89
N GLY A 69 -10.18 1.85 2.01
CA GLY A 69 -11.42 2.17 2.70
C GLY A 69 -12.39 2.99 1.86
N TYR A 70 -11.87 3.98 1.14
CA TYR A 70 -12.69 4.82 0.29
C TYR A 70 -13.28 4.06 -0.91
N VAL A 71 -12.49 3.21 -1.56
CA VAL A 71 -12.98 2.36 -2.65
C VAL A 71 -14.00 1.33 -2.13
N ALA A 72 -13.81 0.79 -0.93
CA ALA A 72 -14.81 -0.06 -0.27
C ALA A 72 -16.11 0.69 0.05
N TYR A 73 -16.02 1.94 0.51
CA TYR A 73 -17.17 2.81 0.71
C TYR A 73 -17.95 3.03 -0.60
N LEU A 74 -17.25 3.40 -1.67
CA LEU A 74 -17.87 3.56 -2.99
C LEU A 74 -18.51 2.26 -3.48
N ALA A 75 -17.91 1.10 -3.20
CA ALA A 75 -18.49 -0.19 -3.54
C ALA A 75 -19.75 -0.53 -2.74
N GLY A 76 -20.06 0.21 -1.67
CA GLY A 76 -21.29 0.09 -0.88
C GLY A 76 -21.17 -0.82 0.34
N TYR A 77 -19.96 -1.09 0.83
CA TYR A 77 -19.74 -1.82 2.07
C TYR A 77 -20.20 -1.02 3.30
N ASP A 78 -20.50 -1.71 4.40
CA ASP A 78 -20.82 -1.06 5.68
C ASP A 78 -19.55 -0.56 6.40
N ASN A 79 -19.75 0.24 7.45
CA ASN A 79 -18.64 0.88 8.17
C ASN A 79 -17.67 -0.14 8.79
N GLU A 80 -18.17 -1.27 9.30
CA GLU A 80 -17.30 -2.30 9.91
C GLU A 80 -16.38 -2.91 8.86
N LYS A 81 -16.91 -3.26 7.69
CA LYS A 81 -16.09 -3.82 6.61
C LYS A 81 -15.14 -2.78 6.00
N ILE A 82 -15.55 -1.52 5.89
CA ILE A 82 -14.69 -0.40 5.47
C ILE A 82 -13.51 -0.25 6.46
N GLU A 83 -13.80 -0.28 7.76
CA GLU A 83 -12.77 -0.22 8.82
C GLU A 83 -11.76 -1.35 8.68
N ASN A 84 -12.25 -2.58 8.58
CA ASN A 84 -11.42 -3.77 8.46
C ASN A 84 -10.55 -3.73 7.20
N ILE A 85 -11.13 -3.38 6.04
CA ILE A 85 -10.36 -3.25 4.79
C ILE A 85 -9.28 -2.19 4.93
N SER A 86 -9.60 -1.01 5.48
CA SER A 86 -8.65 0.09 5.64
C SER A 86 -7.48 -0.32 6.53
N CYS A 87 -7.78 -0.78 7.76
CA CYS A 87 -6.75 -1.14 8.74
C CYS A 87 -5.88 -2.30 8.26
N TYR A 88 -6.47 -3.36 7.72
CA TYR A 88 -5.71 -4.54 7.31
C TYR A 88 -4.94 -4.34 6.01
N ALA A 89 -5.36 -3.44 5.11
CA ALA A 89 -4.55 -3.05 3.96
C ALA A 89 -3.28 -2.27 4.36
N GLN A 90 -3.32 -1.54 5.48
CA GLN A 90 -2.16 -0.80 6.00
C GLN A 90 -1.20 -1.66 6.83
N THR A 91 -1.69 -2.77 7.36
CA THR A 91 -0.98 -3.60 8.34
C THR A 91 0.39 -4.12 7.85
N PRO A 92 0.57 -4.51 6.57
CA PRO A 92 1.88 -4.88 6.05
C PRO A 92 2.97 -3.82 6.28
N ASP A 93 2.64 -2.54 6.11
CA ASP A 93 3.59 -1.44 6.33
C ASP A 93 3.77 -1.10 7.81
N GLU A 94 2.72 -1.22 8.63
CA GLU A 94 2.77 -0.87 10.05
C GLU A 94 3.52 -1.89 10.91
N LEU A 95 3.47 -3.17 10.55
CA LEU A 95 4.17 -4.23 11.29
C LEU A 95 5.65 -4.27 10.90
N LEU A 96 6.37 -3.22 11.34
CA LEU A 96 7.76 -2.91 11.00
C LEU A 96 8.64 -4.16 11.00
N TRP A 97 8.70 -4.93 12.09
CA TRP A 97 9.69 -6.01 12.18
C TRP A 97 9.32 -7.29 11.44
N SER A 98 8.07 -7.49 11.03
CA SER A 98 7.62 -8.73 10.40
C SER A 98 7.24 -8.54 8.93
N LEU A 99 6.42 -7.53 8.62
CA LEU A 99 5.81 -7.43 7.30
C LEU A 99 6.33 -6.27 6.47
N ASN A 100 6.88 -5.21 7.09
CA ASN A 100 7.32 -4.05 6.31
C ASN A 100 8.52 -4.41 5.42
N ALA A 101 8.43 -4.08 4.13
CA ALA A 101 9.46 -4.35 3.13
C ALA A 101 10.86 -3.86 3.52
N VAL A 102 10.98 -2.69 4.15
CA VAL A 102 12.28 -2.02 4.41
C VAL A 102 13.14 -2.83 5.39
N PRO A 103 12.75 -3.02 6.67
CA PRO A 103 13.53 -3.80 7.61
C PRO A 103 13.64 -5.26 7.18
N VAL A 104 12.58 -5.87 6.61
CA VAL A 104 12.64 -7.25 6.09
C VAL A 104 13.68 -7.39 4.99
N SER A 105 13.81 -6.39 4.12
CA SER A 105 14.85 -6.36 3.08
C SER A 105 16.26 -6.30 3.67
N VAL A 106 16.44 -5.67 4.84
CA VAL A 106 17.73 -5.53 5.53
C VAL A 106 18.11 -6.78 6.30
N TYR A 107 17.27 -7.29 7.21
CA TYR A 107 17.64 -8.46 8.02
C TYR A 107 17.40 -9.79 7.29
N GLY A 108 16.52 -9.81 6.29
CA GLY A 108 16.18 -11.02 5.53
C GLY A 108 17.30 -11.56 4.64
N VAL A 109 18.44 -10.85 4.56
CA VAL A 109 19.67 -11.32 3.89
C VAL A 109 20.43 -12.36 4.73
N ILE A 110 20.08 -12.53 6.00
CA ILE A 110 20.67 -13.54 6.88
C ILE A 110 20.28 -14.94 6.37
N PRO A 111 21.25 -15.88 6.21
CA PRO A 111 20.95 -17.25 5.80
C PRO A 111 19.85 -17.89 6.65
N GLY A 112 18.84 -18.45 5.99
CA GLY A 112 17.65 -19.02 6.65
C GLY A 112 16.41 -18.13 6.64
N PHE A 113 16.55 -16.81 6.44
CA PHE A 113 15.43 -15.88 6.33
C PHE A 113 15.09 -15.48 4.88
N TRP A 114 15.88 -15.95 3.91
CA TRP A 114 15.74 -15.60 2.50
C TRP A 114 14.34 -15.90 1.94
N SER A 115 13.76 -17.04 2.30
CA SER A 115 12.40 -17.41 1.85
C SER A 115 11.35 -16.48 2.42
N TYR A 116 11.49 -16.05 3.67
CA TYR A 116 10.55 -15.10 4.29
C TYR A 116 10.67 -13.71 3.67
N ARG A 117 11.91 -13.25 3.46
CA ARG A 117 12.17 -12.02 2.73
C ARG A 117 11.54 -12.04 1.35
N HIS A 118 11.72 -13.13 0.60
CA HIS A 118 11.10 -13.30 -0.71
C HIS A 118 9.57 -13.23 -0.59
N GLN A 119 8.97 -13.98 0.34
CA GLN A 119 7.52 -13.98 0.57
C GLN A 119 6.95 -12.59 0.85
N VAL A 120 7.63 -11.80 1.69
CA VAL A 120 7.19 -10.44 2.05
C VAL A 120 7.49 -9.45 0.92
N VAL A 121 8.75 -9.32 0.50
CA VAL A 121 9.19 -8.29 -0.44
C VAL A 121 8.65 -8.58 -1.85
N ASP A 122 8.69 -9.84 -2.28
CA ASP A 122 8.11 -10.25 -3.56
C ASP A 122 6.60 -10.36 -3.47
N GLY A 123 6.09 -11.19 -2.57
CA GLY A 123 4.70 -11.62 -2.57
C GLY A 123 3.77 -10.51 -2.06
N LEU A 124 4.07 -9.96 -0.88
CA LEU A 124 3.23 -8.95 -0.22
C LEU A 124 3.46 -7.56 -0.83
N HIS A 125 4.71 -7.18 -1.10
CA HIS A 125 5.04 -5.85 -1.62
C HIS A 125 5.29 -5.78 -3.13
N SER A 126 5.00 -6.85 -3.87
CA SER A 126 5.11 -6.89 -5.33
C SER A 126 6.47 -6.45 -5.94
N LEU A 127 7.57 -6.44 -5.18
CA LEU A 127 8.91 -6.08 -5.68
C LEU A 127 9.58 -7.26 -6.40
N HIS A 128 8.95 -7.81 -7.44
CA HIS A 128 9.33 -9.09 -8.03
C HIS A 128 10.26 -9.04 -9.24
N GLY A 129 10.63 -7.84 -9.71
CA GLY A 129 11.57 -7.64 -10.83
C GLY A 129 11.10 -8.16 -12.19
N GLY A 130 9.81 -8.53 -12.31
CA GLY A 130 9.24 -9.14 -13.51
C GLY A 130 9.02 -8.14 -14.64
N ASP A 131 8.88 -8.66 -15.86
CA ASP A 131 8.51 -7.88 -17.03
C ASP A 131 7.01 -7.54 -17.04
N ALA A 132 6.58 -6.80 -18.07
CA ALA A 132 5.19 -6.39 -18.25
C ALA A 132 4.21 -7.56 -18.19
N ARG A 133 4.57 -8.72 -18.77
CA ARG A 133 3.70 -9.91 -18.73
C ARG A 133 3.54 -10.44 -17.31
N ARG A 134 4.64 -10.53 -16.53
CA ARG A 134 4.57 -10.99 -15.14
C ARG A 134 3.80 -10.01 -14.25
N VAL A 135 3.96 -8.71 -14.48
CA VAL A 135 3.17 -7.65 -13.79
C VAL A 135 1.67 -7.86 -14.02
N GLU A 136 1.26 -8.03 -15.28
CA GLU A 136 -0.17 -8.21 -15.62
C GLU A 136 -0.75 -9.53 -15.07
N ILE A 137 0.01 -10.63 -15.14
CA ILE A 137 -0.41 -11.92 -14.55
C ILE A 137 -0.61 -11.77 -13.04
N ARG A 138 0.32 -11.10 -12.35
CA ARG A 138 0.23 -10.87 -10.90
C ARG A 138 -1.00 -10.04 -10.55
N ARG A 139 -1.23 -8.92 -11.24
CA ARG A 139 -2.43 -8.08 -11.07
C ARG A 139 -3.71 -8.90 -11.24
N ALA A 140 -3.79 -9.71 -12.30
CA ALA A 140 -4.95 -10.56 -12.56
C ALA A 140 -5.21 -11.59 -11.44
N ARG A 141 -4.15 -12.24 -10.95
CA ARG A 141 -4.26 -13.23 -9.85
C ARG A 141 -4.66 -12.58 -8.53
N LEU A 142 -4.05 -11.45 -8.18
CA LEU A 142 -4.41 -10.70 -6.97
C LEU A 142 -5.86 -10.22 -7.02
N LYS A 143 -6.30 -9.66 -8.16
CA LYS A 143 -7.69 -9.27 -8.39
C LYS A 143 -8.64 -10.46 -8.21
N GLN A 144 -8.32 -11.61 -8.80
CA GLN A 144 -9.14 -12.82 -8.68
C GLN A 144 -9.24 -13.30 -7.23
N LYS A 145 -8.14 -13.27 -6.46
CA LYS A 145 -8.16 -13.61 -5.04
C LYS A 145 -9.01 -12.64 -4.21
N ILE A 146 -8.99 -11.34 -4.53
CA ILE A 146 -9.88 -10.35 -3.90
C ILE A 146 -11.34 -10.70 -4.19
N VAL A 147 -11.68 -11.00 -5.46
CA VAL A 147 -13.03 -11.42 -5.86
C VAL A 147 -13.49 -12.66 -5.07
N GLU A 148 -12.63 -13.67 -4.94
CA GLU A 148 -12.92 -14.88 -4.15
C GLU A 148 -13.07 -14.58 -2.65
N ALA A 149 -12.27 -13.66 -2.11
CA ALA A 149 -12.33 -13.26 -0.71
C ALA A 149 -13.60 -12.48 -0.37
N VAL A 150 -14.14 -11.69 -1.30
CA VAL A 150 -15.37 -10.91 -1.05
C VAL A 150 -16.66 -11.65 -1.45
N ALA A 151 -16.56 -12.74 -2.21
CA ALA A 151 -17.71 -13.48 -2.71
C ALA A 151 -18.70 -13.88 -1.59
N PRO A 152 -20.03 -13.86 -1.83
CA PRO A 152 -21.01 -14.28 -0.84
C PRO A 152 -20.74 -15.69 -0.31
N GLY A 153 -20.61 -15.84 1.00
CA GLY A 153 -20.31 -17.12 1.66
C GLY A 153 -18.81 -17.47 1.72
N SER A 154 -17.92 -16.57 1.28
CA SER A 154 -16.49 -16.71 1.51
C SER A 154 -16.18 -16.74 3.01
N ASN A 155 -15.25 -17.60 3.40
CA ASN A 155 -14.73 -17.69 4.77
C ASN A 155 -13.36 -17.03 4.91
N VAL A 156 -12.92 -16.26 3.91
CA VAL A 156 -11.66 -15.53 3.98
C VAL A 156 -11.80 -14.43 5.03
N PRO A 157 -10.95 -14.42 6.08
CA PRO A 157 -11.03 -13.40 7.11
C PRO A 157 -10.59 -12.04 6.55
N ASP A 158 -11.15 -10.96 7.12
CA ASP A 158 -10.93 -9.60 6.60
C ASP A 158 -9.46 -9.19 6.59
N TRP A 159 -8.64 -9.73 7.48
CA TRP A 159 -7.21 -9.43 7.48
C TRP A 159 -6.49 -9.98 6.24
N GLN A 160 -6.89 -11.16 5.75
CA GLN A 160 -6.35 -11.71 4.50
C GLN A 160 -6.82 -10.88 3.31
N LEU A 161 -8.09 -10.44 3.32
CA LEU A 161 -8.60 -9.52 2.30
C LEU A 161 -7.79 -8.22 2.28
N GLY A 162 -7.53 -7.62 3.44
CA GLY A 162 -6.68 -6.42 3.54
C GLY A 162 -5.28 -6.64 2.96
N PHE A 163 -4.62 -7.75 3.28
CA PHE A 163 -3.28 -8.06 2.76
C PHE A 163 -3.29 -8.29 1.24
N LEU A 164 -4.36 -8.91 0.70
CA LEU A 164 -4.54 -9.04 -0.74
C LEU A 164 -4.70 -7.67 -1.42
N ILE A 165 -5.47 -6.77 -0.82
CA ILE A 165 -5.66 -5.40 -1.33
C ILE A 165 -4.35 -4.61 -1.29
N HIS A 166 -3.57 -4.73 -0.21
CA HIS A 166 -2.23 -4.16 -0.10
C HIS A 166 -1.32 -4.61 -1.25
N ALA A 167 -1.13 -5.92 -1.39
CA ALA A 167 -0.30 -6.49 -2.46
C ALA A 167 -0.78 -6.10 -3.85
N PHE A 168 -2.11 -5.98 -4.02
CA PHE A 168 -2.71 -5.51 -5.25
C PHE A 168 -2.36 -4.05 -5.54
N GLY A 169 -2.47 -3.15 -4.58
CA GLY A 169 -2.00 -1.76 -4.70
C GLY A 169 -0.53 -1.66 -5.09
N ASP A 170 0.33 -2.42 -4.40
CA ASP A 170 1.78 -2.45 -4.66
C ASP A 170 2.12 -2.95 -6.06
N SER A 171 1.32 -3.87 -6.62
CA SER A 171 1.49 -4.33 -8.00
C SER A 171 1.23 -3.23 -9.05
N TYR A 172 0.56 -2.14 -8.67
CA TYR A 172 0.40 -0.94 -9.50
C TYR A 172 1.45 0.14 -9.21
N ALA A 173 1.78 0.36 -7.94
CA ALA A 173 2.76 1.38 -7.53
C ALA A 173 4.18 1.00 -7.97
N HIS A 174 4.63 -0.21 -7.64
CA HIS A 174 6.02 -0.61 -7.78
C HIS A 174 6.41 -1.12 -9.18
N VAL A 175 6.09 -0.31 -10.19
CA VAL A 175 6.47 -0.56 -11.58
C VAL A 175 7.07 0.69 -12.23
N HIS A 176 7.89 0.50 -13.27
CA HIS A 176 8.55 1.58 -13.97
C HIS A 176 8.76 1.30 -15.46
N GLY A 177 9.03 2.36 -16.22
CA GLY A 177 9.44 2.30 -17.62
C GLY A 177 8.35 1.89 -18.62
N THR A 178 8.74 1.89 -19.90
CA THR A 178 7.91 1.46 -21.03
C THR A 178 8.75 0.53 -21.92
N PRO A 179 8.46 -0.77 -22.01
CA PRO A 179 7.34 -1.47 -21.36
C PRO A 179 7.49 -1.52 -19.83
N THR A 180 6.36 -1.59 -19.13
CA THR A 180 6.28 -1.65 -17.67
C THR A 180 7.08 -2.82 -17.10
N ARG A 181 7.85 -2.59 -16.03
CA ARG A 181 8.58 -3.63 -15.29
C ARG A 181 8.42 -3.40 -13.80
N ALA A 182 8.32 -4.46 -13.01
CA ALA A 182 8.31 -4.33 -11.56
C ALA A 182 9.72 -4.00 -11.05
N TYR A 183 9.79 -3.20 -9.98
CA TYR A 183 11.03 -3.07 -9.22
C TYR A 183 11.46 -4.43 -8.65
N SER A 184 12.76 -4.65 -8.51
CA SER A 184 13.30 -5.91 -7.99
C SER A 184 13.47 -5.86 -6.48
N GLN A 185 13.41 -7.02 -5.82
CA GLN A 185 13.60 -7.12 -4.38
C GLN A 185 14.96 -6.56 -3.91
N TRP A 186 15.99 -6.59 -4.75
CA TRP A 186 17.36 -6.23 -4.36
C TRP A 186 17.60 -4.73 -4.32
N ILE A 187 17.07 -4.02 -5.32
CA ILE A 187 17.27 -2.58 -5.50
C ILE A 187 16.04 -1.81 -4.95
N GLY A 188 14.88 -2.46 -4.90
CA GLY A 188 13.60 -1.83 -4.67
C GLY A 188 13.41 -0.66 -5.64
N HIS A 189 12.84 0.42 -5.13
CA HIS A 189 12.78 1.71 -5.79
C HIS A 189 13.69 2.77 -5.13
N ALA A 190 14.65 2.35 -4.29
CA ALA A 190 15.49 3.28 -3.52
C ALA A 190 16.28 4.26 -4.43
N ILE A 191 16.85 3.77 -5.54
CA ILE A 191 17.56 4.62 -6.51
C ILE A 191 16.60 5.62 -7.20
N PRO A 192 15.48 5.19 -7.80
CA PRO A 192 14.46 6.10 -8.33
C PRO A 192 14.00 7.17 -7.34
N SER A 193 13.70 6.79 -6.09
CA SER A 193 13.26 7.74 -5.05
C SER A 193 14.32 8.82 -4.78
N LEU A 194 15.61 8.48 -4.78
CA LEU A 194 16.70 9.46 -4.64
C LEU A 194 16.80 10.43 -5.82
N THR A 195 16.28 10.05 -6.99
CA THR A 195 16.24 10.90 -8.19
C THR A 195 14.90 11.63 -8.38
N GLY A 196 13.99 11.56 -7.40
CA GLY A 196 12.68 12.20 -7.45
C GLY A 196 11.59 11.40 -8.19
N ASP A 197 11.85 10.13 -8.53
CA ASP A 197 10.91 9.19 -9.16
C ASP A 197 10.45 8.15 -8.14
N ASN A 198 9.82 8.62 -7.07
CA ASN A 198 9.32 7.73 -6.02
C ASN A 198 8.00 7.10 -6.47
N PRO A 199 7.91 5.79 -6.73
CA PRO A 199 6.66 5.13 -7.16
C PRO A 199 5.53 5.24 -6.15
N ASP A 200 5.87 5.44 -4.87
CA ASP A 200 4.88 5.66 -3.82
C ASP A 200 4.17 6.99 -4.04
N ALA A 201 4.77 7.93 -4.78
CA ALA A 201 4.19 9.23 -5.03
C ALA A 201 3.27 9.29 -6.26
N ILE A 202 1.95 9.28 -6.06
CA ILE A 202 0.92 9.39 -7.11
C ILE A 202 1.17 10.57 -8.07
N PHE A 203 1.56 11.73 -7.55
CA PHE A 203 1.64 12.97 -8.33
C PHE A 203 3.04 13.28 -8.89
N VAL A 204 3.90 12.28 -9.09
CA VAL A 204 5.15 12.44 -9.85
C VAL A 204 5.19 11.48 -11.02
N ASN A 205 5.90 11.86 -12.09
CA ASN A 205 6.23 10.98 -13.23
C ASN A 205 5.06 10.16 -13.78
N ARG A 206 3.85 10.76 -13.75
CA ARG A 206 2.60 10.15 -14.21
C ARG A 206 2.15 8.90 -13.44
N HIS A 207 2.64 8.66 -12.22
CA HIS A 207 2.21 7.53 -11.38
C HIS A 207 0.70 7.53 -11.11
N TYR A 208 0.04 8.69 -11.18
CA TYR A 208 -1.41 8.82 -11.09
C TYR A 208 -2.18 7.91 -12.07
N GLN A 209 -1.58 7.56 -13.21
CA GLN A 209 -2.19 6.65 -14.17
C GLN A 209 -2.28 5.22 -13.61
N ASN A 210 -1.20 4.74 -12.97
CA ASN A 210 -1.18 3.44 -12.30
C ASN A 210 -2.11 3.44 -11.10
N TYR A 211 -2.09 4.51 -10.31
CA TYR A 211 -2.97 4.69 -9.17
C TYR A 211 -4.46 4.65 -9.56
N ASN A 212 -4.87 5.41 -10.59
CA ASN A 212 -6.25 5.38 -11.07
C ASN A 212 -6.64 4.01 -11.64
N ALA A 213 -5.70 3.30 -12.27
CA ALA A 213 -5.94 1.93 -12.74
C ALA A 213 -6.15 0.95 -11.57
N TYR A 214 -5.36 1.08 -10.50
CA TYR A 214 -5.55 0.33 -9.24
C TYR A 214 -6.93 0.58 -8.65
N VAL A 215 -7.28 1.86 -8.43
CA VAL A 215 -8.56 2.27 -7.81
C VAL A 215 -9.76 1.67 -8.54
N ARG A 216 -9.78 1.76 -9.88
CA ARG A 216 -10.86 1.21 -10.71
C ARG A 216 -10.90 -0.31 -10.65
N SER A 217 -9.74 -0.95 -10.75
CA SER A 217 -9.66 -2.42 -10.73
C SER A 217 -10.02 -3.00 -9.36
N LEU A 218 -9.68 -2.30 -8.27
CA LEU A 218 -10.08 -2.66 -6.92
C LEU A 218 -11.58 -2.50 -6.74
N PHE A 219 -12.16 -1.37 -7.18
CA PHE A 219 -13.60 -1.16 -7.15
C PHE A 219 -14.33 -2.30 -7.84
N GLU A 220 -13.94 -2.64 -9.07
CA GLU A 220 -14.52 -3.76 -9.83
C GLU A 220 -14.44 -5.11 -9.10
N ALA A 221 -13.34 -5.37 -8.40
CA ALA A 221 -13.18 -6.59 -7.60
C ALA A 221 -14.12 -6.60 -6.39
N LEU A 222 -14.21 -5.47 -5.68
CA LEU A 222 -15.05 -5.31 -4.50
C LEU A 222 -16.55 -5.35 -4.82
N LEU A 223 -16.98 -4.99 -6.04
CA LEU A 223 -18.36 -5.13 -6.52
C LEU A 223 -18.90 -6.57 -6.48
N GLN A 224 -18.01 -7.58 -6.43
CA GLN A 224 -18.41 -8.99 -6.43
C GLN A 224 -18.90 -9.48 -5.05
N GLY A 225 -18.73 -8.67 -4.00
CA GLY A 225 -19.14 -9.05 -2.66
C GLY A 225 -20.55 -8.63 -2.27
N LYS A 226 -20.96 -9.02 -1.06
CA LYS A 226 -22.25 -8.62 -0.49
C LYS A 226 -22.13 -7.23 0.14
N THR A 227 -22.84 -6.27 -0.44
CA THR A 227 -22.83 -4.86 -0.02
C THR A 227 -24.15 -4.47 0.67
N THR A 228 -24.14 -3.37 1.42
CA THR A 228 -25.33 -2.84 2.12
C THR A 228 -25.94 -1.63 1.41
N ALA A 229 -25.16 -0.96 0.56
CA ALA A 229 -25.59 0.15 -0.28
C ALA A 229 -25.37 -0.15 -1.77
N LYS A 230 -25.99 0.67 -2.63
CA LYS A 230 -25.72 0.63 -4.07
C LYS A 230 -24.31 1.16 -4.34
N PRO A 231 -23.54 0.55 -5.26
CA PRO A 231 -22.25 1.09 -5.65
C PRO A 231 -22.35 2.48 -6.27
N ASP A 232 -21.39 3.35 -5.96
CA ASP A 232 -21.31 4.73 -6.42
C ASP A 232 -20.27 4.88 -7.55
N PHE A 233 -20.70 4.56 -8.77
CA PHE A 233 -19.86 4.71 -9.97
C PHE A 233 -19.55 6.18 -10.27
N GLU A 234 -20.46 7.10 -9.99
CA GLU A 234 -20.23 8.54 -10.22
C GLU A 234 -19.16 9.07 -9.26
N GLY A 235 -19.22 8.67 -7.99
CA GLY A 235 -18.20 8.97 -6.99
C GLY A 235 -16.82 8.42 -7.35
N LEU A 236 -16.75 7.23 -7.96
CA LEU A 236 -15.50 6.66 -8.49
C LEU A 236 -14.93 7.51 -9.65
N GLU A 237 -15.75 7.87 -10.63
CA GLU A 237 -15.31 8.71 -11.74
C GLU A 237 -14.81 10.07 -11.25
N LEU A 238 -15.61 10.77 -10.42
CA LEU A 238 -15.23 12.05 -9.82
C LEU A 238 -13.91 11.96 -9.05
N PHE A 239 -13.72 10.91 -8.28
CA PHE A 239 -12.49 10.68 -7.53
C PHE A 239 -11.27 10.57 -8.45
N THR A 240 -11.31 9.67 -9.44
CA THR A 240 -10.18 9.47 -10.37
C THR A 240 -9.94 10.66 -11.31
N ASP A 241 -11.00 11.39 -11.67
CA ASP A 241 -10.91 12.63 -12.43
C ASP A 241 -10.23 13.73 -11.62
N GLU A 242 -10.54 13.86 -10.34
CA GLU A 242 -9.89 14.85 -9.47
C GLU A 242 -8.40 14.55 -9.31
N ILE A 243 -8.03 13.27 -9.11
CA ILE A 243 -6.62 12.85 -9.10
C ILE A 243 -5.93 13.22 -10.43
N THR A 244 -6.60 13.00 -11.56
CA THR A 244 -6.05 13.36 -12.89
C THR A 244 -5.87 14.88 -13.03
N LYS A 245 -6.86 15.68 -12.60
CA LYS A 245 -6.79 17.16 -12.64
C LYS A 245 -5.66 17.67 -11.75
N GLU A 246 -5.51 17.12 -10.55
CA GLU A 246 -4.45 17.51 -9.63
C GLU A 246 -3.06 17.14 -10.17
N ALA A 247 -2.91 15.94 -10.77
CA ALA A 247 -1.69 15.55 -11.46
C ALA A 247 -1.35 16.51 -12.62
N ALA A 248 -2.36 16.97 -13.38
CA ALA A 248 -2.16 17.91 -14.48
C ALA A 248 -1.64 19.30 -14.03
N LYS A 249 -1.70 19.64 -12.74
CA LYS A 249 -1.13 20.89 -12.19
C LYS A 249 0.39 20.86 -12.04
N GLY A 250 1.04 19.72 -12.32
CA GLY A 250 2.49 19.54 -12.28
C GLY A 250 2.94 18.53 -11.24
N ASP A 251 4.17 18.08 -11.37
CA ASP A 251 4.73 17.05 -10.49
C ASP A 251 5.02 17.63 -9.10
N ASP A 252 4.50 16.96 -8.08
CA ASP A 252 4.74 17.32 -6.69
C ASP A 252 4.66 16.07 -5.81
N PRO A 253 5.80 15.56 -5.32
CA PRO A 253 5.83 14.37 -4.49
C PRO A 253 5.26 14.62 -3.10
N ASN A 254 4.81 15.83 -2.75
CA ASN A 254 4.17 16.20 -1.49
C ASN A 254 2.72 16.70 -1.68
N LYS A 255 2.14 16.50 -2.86
CA LYS A 255 0.81 17.04 -3.15
C LYS A 255 -0.25 16.39 -2.26
N THR A 256 -0.99 17.25 -1.56
CA THR A 256 -2.20 16.91 -0.80
C THR A 256 -3.41 17.21 -1.67
N VAL A 257 -4.35 16.27 -1.76
CA VAL A 257 -5.59 16.46 -2.53
C VAL A 257 -6.79 16.33 -1.59
N ILE A 258 -7.61 17.39 -1.59
CA ILE A 258 -8.87 17.43 -0.84
C ILE A 258 -9.99 17.10 -1.80
N ILE A 259 -10.56 15.91 -1.67
CA ILE A 259 -11.67 15.46 -2.52
C ILE A 259 -12.97 15.70 -1.75
N ASN A 260 -13.77 16.62 -2.28
CA ASN A 260 -15.08 16.94 -1.73
C ASN A 260 -16.10 15.95 -2.28
N ILE A 261 -16.66 15.10 -1.41
CA ILE A 261 -17.70 14.15 -1.80
C ILE A 261 -19.05 14.77 -1.47
N GLN A 262 -19.83 15.01 -2.53
CA GLN A 262 -21.09 15.73 -2.41
C GLN A 262 -22.26 14.85 -1.94
N ASN A 263 -22.20 13.53 -2.17
CA ASN A 263 -23.29 12.61 -1.87
C ASN A 263 -22.86 11.52 -0.90
N GLY A 264 -23.45 11.53 0.30
CA GLY A 264 -23.18 10.53 1.33
C GLY A 264 -21.81 10.74 1.96
N HIS A 265 -21.79 10.98 3.26
CA HIS A 265 -20.56 10.81 4.02
C HIS A 265 -20.50 9.35 4.43
N PRO A 266 -19.36 8.66 4.26
CA PRO A 266 -19.06 7.63 5.21
C PRO A 266 -19.14 8.30 6.59
N LYS A 267 -19.98 7.78 7.49
CA LYS A 267 -19.90 8.16 8.92
C LYS A 267 -18.55 7.74 9.54
N TYR A 268 -17.69 7.13 8.74
CA TYR A 268 -16.39 6.62 9.10
C TYR A 268 -15.37 7.76 9.19
N ASP A 269 -15.01 8.11 10.42
CA ASP A 269 -13.93 9.05 10.73
C ASP A 269 -12.59 8.32 10.68
N PHE A 270 -11.98 8.26 9.50
CA PHE A 270 -10.68 7.61 9.29
C PHE A 270 -9.62 8.02 10.33
N SER A 271 -9.63 9.26 10.79
CA SER A 271 -8.70 9.80 11.79
C SER A 271 -8.91 9.22 13.19
N ALA A 272 -10.16 9.00 13.59
CA ALA A 272 -10.47 8.40 14.89
C ALA A 272 -10.09 6.91 14.95
N HIS A 273 -10.08 6.22 13.82
CA HIS A 273 -9.95 4.76 13.74
C HIS A 273 -8.50 4.27 13.61
N GLU A 274 -7.52 5.15 13.39
CA GLU A 274 -6.10 4.76 13.38
C GLU A 274 -5.68 4.06 14.69
N LYS A 275 -6.19 4.53 15.84
CA LYS A 275 -5.94 3.88 17.13
C LYS A 275 -6.61 2.50 17.24
N LEU A 276 -7.68 2.27 16.50
CA LEU A 276 -8.41 0.99 16.49
C LEU A 276 -7.63 -0.05 15.66
N CYS A 277 -7.01 0.36 14.55
CA CYS A 277 -6.22 -0.54 13.70
C CYS A 277 -5.12 -1.27 14.48
N LYS A 278 -4.40 -0.57 15.36
CA LYS A 278 -3.37 -1.19 16.19
C LYS A 278 -3.91 -2.36 17.03
N GLY A 279 -5.10 -2.20 17.63
CA GLY A 279 -5.73 -3.26 18.42
C GLY A 279 -6.32 -4.40 17.59
N MET A 280 -6.50 -4.21 16.29
CA MET A 280 -6.92 -5.26 15.37
C MET A 280 -5.75 -6.16 14.97
N ASN A 281 -4.58 -5.56 14.73
CA ASN A 281 -3.38 -6.28 14.29
C ASN A 281 -2.86 -7.24 15.36
N ASP A 282 -2.99 -6.88 16.64
CA ASP A 282 -2.59 -7.73 17.78
C ASP A 282 -3.41 -9.02 17.90
N LYS A 283 -4.52 -9.16 17.17
CA LYS A 283 -5.40 -10.34 17.23
C LYS A 283 -5.07 -11.42 16.21
N ILE A 284 -4.20 -11.13 15.23
CA ILE A 284 -3.89 -12.08 14.17
C ILE A 284 -2.73 -12.97 14.63
N ASP A 285 -2.91 -14.29 14.55
CA ASP A 285 -1.85 -15.24 14.88
C ASP A 285 -0.70 -15.12 13.87
N GLU A 286 0.53 -15.00 14.37
CA GLU A 286 1.72 -14.82 13.52
C GLU A 286 1.95 -16.03 12.60
N ASN A 287 1.59 -17.25 13.02
CA ASN A 287 1.72 -18.44 12.18
C ASN A 287 0.69 -18.43 11.06
N GLU A 288 -0.53 -17.95 11.31
CA GLU A 288 -1.53 -17.74 10.27
C GLU A 288 -1.06 -16.73 9.22
N ILE A 289 -0.46 -15.62 9.65
CA ILE A 289 0.15 -14.64 8.74
C ILE A 289 1.24 -15.30 7.88
N ARG A 290 2.19 -16.01 8.51
CA ARG A 290 3.29 -16.67 7.81
C ARG A 290 2.79 -17.72 6.82
N ASP A 291 1.78 -18.50 7.20
CA ASP A 291 1.17 -19.49 6.31
C ASP A 291 0.49 -18.83 5.11
N PHE A 292 -0.26 -17.75 5.35
CA PHE A 292 -0.91 -16.97 4.30
C PHE A 292 0.11 -16.40 3.30
N ILE A 293 1.15 -15.68 3.76
CA ILE A 293 2.12 -15.04 2.86
C ILE A 293 2.90 -16.10 2.07
N ARG A 294 3.23 -17.24 2.69
CA ARG A 294 3.85 -18.37 1.99
C ARG A 294 2.97 -18.89 0.85
N LYS A 295 1.67 -19.09 1.11
CA LYS A 295 0.70 -19.53 0.09
C LYS A 295 0.53 -18.47 -1.00
N LEU A 296 0.39 -17.20 -0.61
CA LEU A 296 0.29 -16.07 -1.54
C LEU A 296 1.48 -16.03 -2.49
N SER A 297 2.71 -16.05 -1.97
CA SER A 297 3.93 -16.04 -2.79
C SER A 297 3.97 -17.22 -3.75
N SER A 298 3.66 -18.44 -3.28
CA SER A 298 3.61 -19.63 -4.13
C SER A 298 2.59 -19.51 -5.26
N ASP A 299 1.41 -18.97 -4.97
CA ASP A 299 0.36 -18.80 -5.98
C ASP A 299 0.73 -17.74 -7.02
N LEU A 300 1.40 -16.66 -6.59
CA LEU A 300 1.82 -15.59 -7.49
C LEU A 300 2.99 -15.98 -8.41
N ASP A 301 3.81 -16.96 -8.02
CA ASP A 301 4.95 -17.45 -8.81
C ASP A 301 4.62 -18.60 -9.78
N SER A 302 3.48 -19.26 -9.59
CA SER A 302 3.00 -20.36 -10.44
C SER A 302 2.74 -19.97 -11.90
#